data_AF-A0A520FAG1-F1
#
_entry.id   AF-A0A520FAG1-F1
#
_cell.length_a   1.000
_cell.length_b   1.000
_cell.length_c   1.000
_cell.angle_alpha   90.00
_cell.angle_beta   90.00
_cell.angle_gamma   90.00
#
_symmetry.space_group_name_H-M   'P 1'
#
loop_
_entity.id
_entity.type
_entity.pdbx_description
1 polymer ?
#
loop_
_entity_poly.entity_id
_entity_poly.type
_entity_poly.pdbx_seq_one_letter_code
_entity_poly.pdbx_strand_id
1 'polypeptide(L)'
;MINTDAWTERWPEHPVIRTFDPPRAVQVDIGKALPLGRGGAARADFVSMRVKSSSVYLSGLLPALQTHWFQIHDGQWCAAITVYVTDAAGTNSLELDMIVTADAISEPPSV
;
A
#
# COMPACT_ATOMS: atom_id res chain seq x y z
N MET A 1 20.68 5.85 -28.56
CA MET A 1 19.89 6.48 -27.49
C MET A 1 18.60 6.96 -28.15
N ILE A 2 17.46 6.35 -27.83
CA ILE A 2 16.17 6.76 -28.41
C ILE A 2 15.73 8.04 -27.69
N ASN A 3 15.45 9.10 -28.45
CA ASN A 3 14.84 10.32 -27.93
C ASN A 3 13.36 10.01 -27.60
N THR A 4 12.99 10.17 -26.33
CA THR A 4 11.65 9.90 -25.80
C THR A 4 10.84 11.17 -25.58
N ASP A 5 11.33 12.34 -25.99
CA ASP A 5 10.72 13.65 -25.69
C ASP A 5 9.35 13.84 -26.36
N ALA A 6 9.01 12.97 -27.32
CA ALA A 6 7.72 12.93 -28.03
C ALA A 6 6.92 11.63 -27.80
N TRP A 7 7.29 10.78 -26.84
CA TRP A 7 6.52 9.56 -26.54
C TRP A 7 5.26 9.93 -25.76
N THR A 8 4.18 10.17 -26.49
CA THR A 8 2.83 10.20 -25.94
C THR A 8 2.32 8.75 -25.85
N GLU A 9 1.74 8.38 -24.72
CA GLU A 9 1.23 7.02 -24.48
C GLU A 9 0.33 6.58 -25.63
N ARG A 10 0.66 5.44 -26.25
CA ARG A 10 0.08 5.00 -27.55
C ARG A 10 -1.42 4.70 -27.51
N TRP A 11 -2.03 4.63 -26.32
CA TRP A 11 -3.43 4.21 -26.10
C TRP A 11 -4.10 5.14 -25.07
N PRO A 12 -4.44 6.38 -25.41
CA PRO A 12 -5.03 7.36 -24.49
C PRO A 12 -6.32 6.87 -23.81
N GLU A 13 -7.08 6.00 -24.46
CA GLU A 13 -8.31 5.37 -23.96
C GLU A 13 -8.06 4.28 -22.90
N HIS A 14 -6.83 3.78 -22.78
CA HIS A 14 -6.43 2.73 -21.84
C HIS A 14 -5.13 3.11 -21.12
N PRO A 15 -5.13 4.20 -20.33
CA PRO A 15 -3.92 4.68 -19.70
C PRO A 15 -3.38 3.65 -18.71
N VAL A 16 -2.09 3.34 -18.81
CA VAL A 16 -1.40 2.45 -17.85
C VAL A 16 -1.19 3.11 -16.51
N ILE A 17 -1.40 4.43 -16.40
CA ILE A 17 -1.39 5.18 -15.14
C ILE A 17 -2.70 5.94 -15.00
N ARG A 18 -3.42 5.71 -13.91
CA ARG A 18 -4.64 6.44 -13.55
C ARG A 18 -4.39 7.18 -12.25
N THR A 19 -4.66 8.47 -12.24
CA THR A 19 -4.51 9.33 -11.06
C THR A 19 -5.88 9.58 -10.43
N PHE A 20 -5.94 9.55 -9.10
CA PHE A 20 -7.12 9.91 -8.32
C PHE A 20 -6.86 11.22 -7.58
N ASP A 21 -7.62 12.25 -7.96
CA ASP A 21 -7.65 13.54 -7.27
C ASP A 21 -9.12 13.97 -7.09
N PRO A 22 -9.68 13.92 -5.87
CA PRO A 22 -9.00 13.60 -4.61
C PRO A 22 -8.59 12.11 -4.50
N PRO A 23 -7.62 11.77 -3.62
CA PRO A 23 -7.24 10.38 -3.36
C PRO A 23 -8.45 9.52 -2.97
N ARG A 24 -8.52 8.30 -3.52
CA ARG A 24 -9.62 7.36 -3.30
C ARG A 24 -9.42 6.58 -2.01
N ALA A 25 -10.43 6.54 -1.13
CA ALA A 25 -10.39 5.68 0.05
C ALA A 25 -10.41 4.20 -0.33
N VAL A 26 -9.48 3.43 0.25
CA VAL A 26 -9.36 1.97 0.07
C VAL A 26 -9.01 1.29 1.40
N GLN A 27 -9.11 -0.03 1.44
CA GLN A 27 -8.54 -0.86 2.50
C GLN A 27 -7.33 -1.62 1.94
N VAL A 28 -6.24 -1.71 2.71
CA VAL A 28 -5.06 -2.49 2.35
C VAL A 28 -4.90 -3.67 3.31
N ASP A 29 -4.75 -4.88 2.75
CA ASP A 29 -4.35 -6.07 3.47
C ASP A 29 -2.83 -6.07 3.66
N ILE A 30 -2.39 -5.71 4.87
CA ILE A 30 -0.98 -5.62 5.22
C ILE A 30 -0.27 -6.98 5.12
N GLY A 31 -0.99 -8.10 5.33
CA GLY A 31 -0.39 -9.43 5.21
C GLY A 31 0.01 -9.79 3.78
N LYS A 32 -0.72 -9.24 2.80
CA LYS A 32 -0.38 -9.37 1.36
C LYS A 32 0.62 -8.31 0.92
N ALA A 33 0.40 -7.05 1.34
CA ALA A 33 1.24 -5.91 0.96
C ALA A 33 2.67 -6.01 1.50
N LEU A 34 2.81 -6.48 2.74
CA LEU A 34 4.09 -6.71 3.39
C LEU A 34 4.15 -8.19 3.77
N PRO A 35 4.92 -9.03 3.05
CA PRO A 35 5.09 -10.43 3.40
C PRO A 35 6.01 -10.59 4.63
N LEU A 36 5.71 -9.89 5.73
CA LEU A 36 6.49 -9.79 6.97
C LEU A 36 6.79 -11.17 7.57
N GLY A 37 5.94 -12.17 7.30
CA GLY A 37 6.15 -13.56 7.72
C GLY A 37 7.22 -14.34 6.95
N ARG A 38 7.69 -13.88 5.77
CA ARG A 38 8.66 -14.64 4.93
C ARG A 38 10.13 -14.49 5.38
N GLY A 39 10.44 -13.51 6.23
CA GLY A 39 11.81 -13.18 6.65
C GLY A 39 12.17 -13.59 8.08
N GLY A 40 11.33 -14.36 8.76
CA GLY A 40 11.58 -14.74 10.16
C GLY A 40 11.14 -13.70 11.18
N ALA A 41 10.15 -12.85 10.86
CA ALA A 41 9.45 -12.09 11.89
C ALA A 41 8.99 -13.07 12.99
N ALA A 42 9.53 -12.90 14.19
CA ALA A 42 9.25 -13.78 15.31
C ALA A 42 7.73 -13.86 15.50
N ARG A 43 7.19 -15.06 15.83
CA ARG A 43 5.77 -15.17 16.18
C ARG A 43 5.48 -14.12 17.24
N ALA A 44 4.34 -13.44 17.15
CA ALA A 44 3.99 -12.36 18.07
C ALA A 44 4.19 -12.76 19.54
N ASP A 45 4.00 -14.03 19.90
CA ASP A 45 4.20 -14.57 21.24
C ASP A 45 5.65 -14.50 21.76
N PHE A 46 6.66 -14.52 20.88
CA PHE A 46 8.08 -14.41 21.23
C PHE A 46 8.59 -12.96 21.28
N VAL A 47 7.74 -11.98 20.95
CA VAL A 47 8.08 -10.56 21.02
C VAL A 47 7.83 -10.06 22.44
N SER A 48 8.85 -9.44 23.05
CA SER A 48 8.71 -8.92 24.42
C SER A 48 7.59 -7.89 24.51
N MET A 49 6.91 -7.84 25.65
CA MET A 49 5.80 -6.89 25.88
C MET A 49 6.23 -5.44 25.67
N ARG A 50 7.48 -5.09 26.03
CA ARG A 50 8.06 -3.76 25.82
C ARG A 50 8.13 -3.40 24.33
N VAL A 51 8.50 -4.34 23.47
CA VAL A 51 8.53 -4.12 22.03
C VAL A 51 7.11 -3.93 21.50
N LYS A 52 6.17 -4.81 21.89
CA LYS A 52 4.75 -4.69 21.48
C LYS A 52 4.17 -3.33 21.84
N SER A 53 4.42 -2.83 23.05
CA SER A 53 3.89 -1.55 23.53
C SER A 53 4.54 -0.33 22.87
N SER A 54 5.72 -0.48 22.27
CA SER A 54 6.50 0.64 21.69
C SER A 54 6.71 0.51 20.18
N SER A 55 5.95 -0.37 19.52
CA SER A 55 6.04 -0.63 18.08
C SER A 55 4.76 -0.21 17.35
N VAL A 56 4.87 0.00 16.05
CA VAL A 56 3.72 0.16 15.15
C VAL A 56 3.11 -1.20 14.86
N TYR A 57 1.79 -1.30 14.98
CA TYR A 57 1.05 -2.51 14.66
C TYR A 57 0.64 -2.51 13.18
N LEU A 58 1.39 -3.25 12.35
CA LEU A 58 1.16 -3.40 10.92
C LEU A 58 0.59 -4.79 10.62
N SER A 59 -0.71 -4.98 10.76
CA SER A 59 -1.38 -6.22 10.38
C SER A 59 -2.85 -6.01 10.06
N GLY A 60 -3.45 -6.99 9.37
CA GLY A 60 -4.87 -6.96 9.01
C GLY A 60 -5.18 -5.96 7.90
N LEU A 61 -6.44 -5.54 7.84
CA LEU A 61 -6.93 -4.51 6.93
C LEU A 61 -6.77 -3.13 7.56
N LEU A 62 -6.06 -2.25 6.88
CA LEU A 62 -5.90 -0.85 7.29
C LEU A 62 -6.53 0.10 6.27
N PRO A 63 -7.14 1.21 6.71
CA PRO A 63 -7.59 2.25 5.79
C PRO A 63 -6.39 2.93 5.13
N ALA A 64 -6.53 3.24 3.84
CA ALA A 64 -5.50 3.94 3.08
C ALA A 64 -6.14 4.87 2.04
N LEU A 65 -5.32 5.79 1.52
CA LEU A 65 -5.69 6.67 0.41
C LEU A 65 -4.91 6.28 -0.83
N GLN A 66 -5.61 5.93 -1.90
CA GLN A 66 -5.01 5.61 -3.19
C GLN A 66 -4.88 6.87 -4.04
N THR A 67 -3.66 7.16 -4.47
CA THR A 67 -3.37 8.28 -5.37
C THR A 67 -3.25 7.83 -6.82
N HIS A 68 -2.72 6.62 -7.06
CA HIS A 68 -2.55 6.09 -8.41
C HIS A 68 -2.94 4.62 -8.52
N TRP A 69 -3.39 4.25 -9.70
CA TRP A 69 -3.54 2.87 -10.17
C TRP A 69 -2.75 2.71 -11.44
N PHE A 70 -1.75 1.84 -11.45
CA PHE A 70 -0.87 1.72 -12.60
C PHE A 70 -0.53 0.28 -12.94
N GLN A 71 -0.30 0.02 -14.23
CA GLN A 71 0.08 -1.28 -14.75
C GLN A 71 1.60 -1.32 -14.97
N ILE A 72 2.26 -2.36 -14.47
CA ILE A 72 3.68 -2.61 -14.73
C ILE A 72 3.86 -3.44 -16.01
N HIS A 73 5.10 -3.54 -16.49
CA HIS A 73 5.42 -4.10 -17.82
C HIS A 73 4.96 -5.56 -18.05
N ASP A 74 4.72 -6.33 -16.99
CA ASP A 74 4.20 -7.70 -17.05
C ASP A 74 2.66 -7.79 -17.10
N GLY A 75 1.98 -6.64 -17.11
CA GLY A 75 0.53 -6.52 -17.14
C GLY A 75 -0.13 -6.53 -15.76
N GLN A 76 0.62 -6.71 -14.67
CA GLN A 76 0.07 -6.64 -13.32
C GLN A 76 -0.29 -5.19 -12.96
N TRP A 77 -1.41 -5.01 -12.28
CA TRP A 77 -1.79 -3.71 -11.72
C TRP A 77 -1.34 -3.56 -10.27
N CYS A 78 -0.91 -2.35 -9.93
CA CYS A 78 -0.46 -1.93 -8.62
C CYS A 78 -1.13 -0.62 -8.22
N ALA A 79 -1.30 -0.42 -6.91
CA ALA A 79 -1.77 0.83 -6.35
C ALA A 79 -0.63 1.54 -5.63
N ALA A 80 -0.51 2.86 -5.85
CA ALA A 80 0.23 3.72 -4.94
C ALA A 80 -0.77 4.27 -3.89
N ILE A 81 -0.48 3.98 -2.62
CA ILE A 81 -1.34 4.31 -1.49
C ILE A 81 -0.55 4.99 -0.37
N THR A 82 -1.24 5.76 0.45
CA THR A 82 -0.73 6.29 1.72
C THR A 82 -1.52 5.68 2.87
N VAL A 83 -0.83 5.04 3.82
CA VAL A 83 -1.40 4.42 5.02
C VAL A 83 -0.99 5.21 6.24
N TYR A 84 -1.95 5.53 7.11
CA TYR A 84 -1.69 6.23 8.37
C TYR A 84 -1.71 5.23 9.51
N VAL A 85 -0.61 5.11 10.23
CA VAL A 85 -0.45 4.12 11.30
C VAL A 85 0.06 4.77 12.57
N THR A 86 -0.31 4.19 13.71
CA THR A 86 0.15 4.65 15.02
C THR A 86 0.96 3.56 15.72
N ASP A 87 1.80 3.97 16.66
CA ASP A 87 2.32 3.03 17.65
C ASP A 87 1.19 2.44 18.51
N ALA A 88 1.49 1.36 19.22
CA ALA A 88 0.51 0.68 20.08
C ALA A 88 -0.06 1.58 21.19
N ALA A 89 0.65 2.64 21.57
CA ALA A 89 0.20 3.62 22.56
C ALA A 89 -0.68 4.74 21.95
N GLY A 90 -0.76 4.86 20.62
CA GLY A 90 -1.43 5.95 19.92
C GLY A 90 -0.73 7.31 20.08
N THR A 91 0.49 7.32 20.60
CA THR A 91 1.25 8.54 20.91
C THR A 91 2.13 9.01 19.77
N ASN A 92 2.51 8.10 18.86
CA ASN A 92 3.29 8.40 17.68
C ASN A 92 2.54 7.97 16.44
N SER A 93 2.62 8.77 15.38
CA SER A 93 2.04 8.48 14.06
C SER A 93 3.11 8.44 12.98
N LEU A 94 2.83 7.67 11.94
CA LEU A 94 3.65 7.54 10.75
C LEU A 94 2.75 7.47 9.52
N GLU A 95 3.13 8.21 8.49
CA GLU A 95 2.57 8.09 7.15
C GLU A 95 3.46 7.16 6.34
N LEU A 96 2.86 6.15 5.71
CA LEU A 96 3.54 5.15 4.92
C LEU A 96 3.05 5.21 3.48
N ASP A 97 3.91 5.71 2.58
CA ASP A 97 3.67 5.61 1.14
C ASP A 97 4.12 4.25 0.63
N MET A 98 3.20 3.54 -0.02
CA MET A 98 3.39 2.15 -0.42
C MET A 98 2.94 1.93 -1.85
N ILE A 99 3.67 1.07 -2.55
CA ILE A 99 3.20 0.42 -3.77
C ILE A 99 2.78 -1.00 -3.40
N VAL A 100 1.52 -1.34 -3.67
CA VAL A 100 0.94 -2.64 -3.33
C VAL A 100 0.31 -3.28 -4.56
N THR A 101 0.26 -4.61 -4.58
CA THR A 101 -0.37 -5.37 -5.65
C THR A 101 -1.89 -5.25 -5.59
N ALA A 102 -2.54 -5.45 -6.74
CA ALA A 102 -3.99 -5.36 -6.86
C ALA A 102 -4.78 -6.19 -5.84
N ASP A 103 -4.29 -7.39 -5.52
CA ASP A 103 -4.94 -8.32 -4.59
C ASP A 103 -4.77 -7.93 -3.11
N ALA A 104 -3.91 -6.97 -2.81
CA ALA A 104 -3.69 -6.40 -1.49
C ALA A 104 -4.61 -5.21 -1.18
N ILE A 105 -5.37 -4.69 -2.15
CA ILE A 105 -6.31 -3.60 -1.92
C ILE A 105 -7.76 -4.02 -2.18
N SER A 106 -8.67 -3.43 -1.43
CA SER A 106 -10.10 -3.57 -1.66
C SER A 106 -10.83 -2.24 -1.45
N GLU A 107 -12.07 -2.17 -1.93
CA GLU A 107 -12.96 -1.08 -1.55
C GLU A 107 -13.23 -1.12 -0.04
N PRO A 108 -13.46 0.05 0.59
CA PRO A 108 -13.95 0.09 1.95
C PRO A 108 -15.29 -0.65 2.05
N PRO A 109 -15.57 -1.31 3.19
CA PRO A 109 -16.88 -1.91 3.40
C PRO A 109 -17.97 -0.86 3.25
N SER A 110 -19.03 -1.21 2.51
CA SER A 110 -20.23 -0.38 2.36
C SER A 110 -20.91 -0.25 3.73
N VAL A 111 -21.18 0.98 4.16
CA VAL A 111 -21.93 1.28 5.41
C VAL A 111 -23.42 1.01 5.20
#